data_AF-A0A5R9C3T9-F1
#
_entry.id   AF-A0A5R9C3T9-F1
#
_cell.length_a   1.000
_cell.length_b   1.000
_cell.length_c   1.000
_cell.angle_alpha   90.00
_cell.angle_beta   90.00
_cell.angle_gamma   90.00
#
_symmetry.space_group_name_H-M   'P 1'
#
loop_
_entity.id
_entity.type
_entity.pdbx_description
1 polymer ?
#
loop_
_entity_poly.entity_id
_entity_poly.type
_entity_poly.pdbx_seq_one_letter_code
_entity_poly.pdbx_strand_id
1 'polypeptide(L)' 'MKQEEFFKNGYQQVTVEDLWKYCNTFLWKHHRPERYHEEVKAIMGIVINDYFNFASLEAQVYNVSSLDEMELNDILGK' A
#
# COMPACT_ATOMS: atom_id res chain seq x y z
N MET A 1 -9.33 -15.45 -3.19
CA MET A 1 -9.06 -14.00 -3.15
C MET A 1 -7.57 -13.76 -2.94
N LYS A 2 -7.02 -12.63 -3.43
CA LYS A 2 -5.57 -12.36 -3.33
C LYS A 2 -5.06 -12.32 -1.88
N GLN A 3 -5.85 -11.77 -0.96
CA GLN A 3 -5.54 -11.77 0.48
C GLN A 3 -5.29 -13.17 1.06
N GLU A 4 -5.99 -14.19 0.59
CA GLU A 4 -5.81 -15.56 1.06
C GLU A 4 -4.42 -16.11 0.69
N GLU A 5 -3.82 -15.64 -0.41
CA GLU A 5 -2.44 -15.99 -0.74
C GLU A 5 -1.46 -15.37 0.26
N PHE A 6 -1.66 -14.12 0.64
CA PHE A 6 -0.86 -13.46 1.68
C PHE A 6 -0.98 -14.21 3.01
N PHE A 7 -2.19 -14.63 3.38
CA PHE A 7 -2.42 -15.41 4.60
C PHE A 7 -1.73 -16.77 4.56
N LYS A 8 -1.79 -17.48 3.43
CA LYS A 8 -1.08 -18.77 3.25
C LYS A 8 0.44 -18.63 3.35
N ASN A 9 0.99 -17.46 3.02
CA ASN A 9 2.41 -17.16 3.17
C ASN A 9 2.78 -16.63 4.57
N GLY A 10 1.84 -16.63 5.53
CA GLY A 10 2.06 -16.21 6.92
C GLY A 10 1.80 -14.73 7.20
N TYR A 11 1.32 -13.97 6.21
CA TYR A 11 1.10 -12.53 6.33
C TYR A 11 -0.36 -12.20 6.70
N GLN A 12 -0.77 -12.63 7.90
CA GLN A 12 -2.16 -12.45 8.36
C GLN A 12 -2.54 -11.00 8.65
N GLN A 13 -1.56 -10.12 8.89
CA GLN A 13 -1.82 -8.69 9.13
C GLN A 13 -2.18 -7.89 7.87
N VAL A 14 -2.03 -8.46 6.66
CA VAL A 14 -2.33 -7.74 5.41
C VAL A 14 -3.84 -7.66 5.21
N THR A 15 -4.37 -6.44 5.26
CA THR A 15 -5.81 -6.20 5.06
C THR A 15 -6.14 -6.01 3.58
N VAL A 16 -7.43 -6.14 3.25
CA VAL A 16 -7.93 -5.79 1.91
C VAL A 16 -7.71 -4.31 1.62
N GLU A 17 -7.82 -3.46 2.63
CA GLU A 17 -7.62 -2.01 2.52
C GLU A 17 -6.16 -1.68 2.17
N ASP A 18 -5.18 -2.36 2.77
CA ASP A 18 -3.77 -2.18 2.43
C ASP A 18 -3.46 -2.57 0.98
N LEU A 19 -4.02 -3.71 0.55
CA LEU A 19 -3.88 -4.16 -0.84
C LEU A 19 -4.57 -3.19 -1.81
N TRP A 20 -5.72 -2.65 -1.44
CA TRP A 20 -6.43 -1.66 -2.25
C TRP A 20 -5.66 -0.34 -2.34
N LYS A 21 -5.05 0.10 -1.24
CA LYS A 21 -4.16 1.26 -1.20
C LYS A 21 -2.98 1.05 -2.16
N TYR A 22 -2.28 -0.08 -2.05
CA TYR A 22 -1.21 -0.46 -2.97
C TYR A 22 -1.65 -0.45 -4.44
N CYS A 23 -2.85 -0.96 -4.73
CA CYS A 23 -3.37 -0.93 -6.10
C CYS A 23 -3.49 0.50 -6.64
N ASN A 24 -4.06 1.41 -5.84
CA ASN A 24 -4.29 2.80 -6.28
C ASN A 24 -3.01 3.64 -6.32
N THR A 25 -2.07 3.42 -5.41
CA THR A 25 -0.85 4.26 -5.28
C THR A 25 0.34 3.75 -6.10
N PHE A 26 0.46 2.44 -6.29
CA PHE A 26 1.60 1.82 -6.96
C PHE A 26 1.20 1.11 -8.26
N LEU A 27 0.25 0.16 -8.19
CA LEU A 27 -0.12 -0.69 -9.34
C LEU A 27 -0.74 0.13 -10.48
N TRP A 28 -1.62 1.07 -10.14
CA TRP A 28 -2.34 1.94 -11.08
C TRP A 28 -1.77 3.35 -11.17
N LYS A 29 -0.56 3.56 -10.62
CA LYS A 29 0.09 4.88 -10.59
C LYS A 29 0.15 5.56 -11.96
N HIS A 30 0.36 4.79 -13.02
CA HIS A 30 0.50 5.28 -14.38
C HIS A 30 -0.75 5.05 -15.24
N HIS A 31 -1.45 3.93 -15.01
CA HIS A 31 -2.64 3.60 -15.77
C HIS A 31 -3.50 2.62 -14.98
N ARG A 32 -4.77 2.98 -14.78
CA ARG A 32 -5.79 2.09 -14.24
C ARG A 32 -6.56 1.46 -15.39
N PRO A 33 -6.75 0.12 -15.43
CA PRO A 33 -7.53 -0.52 -16.47
C PRO A 33 -8.98 -0.01 -16.47
N GLU A 34 -9.54 0.25 -17.66
CA GLU A 34 -10.93 0.70 -17.79
C GLU A 34 -11.94 -0.44 -17.60
N ARG A 35 -11.51 -1.69 -17.82
CA ARG A 35 -12.38 -2.87 -17.78
C ARG A 35 -12.18 -3.65 -16.49
N TYR A 36 -13.30 -4.02 -15.86
CA TYR A 36 -13.32 -4.76 -14.60
C TYR A 36 -12.49 -6.07 -14.62
N HIS A 37 -12.55 -6.84 -15.71
CA HIS A 37 -11.79 -8.10 -15.80
C HIS A 37 -10.28 -7.86 -15.87
N GLU A 38 -9.84 -6.73 -16.43
CA GLU A 38 -8.43 -6.36 -16.49
C GLU A 38 -7.93 -5.87 -15.14
N GLU A 39 -8.77 -5.16 -14.37
CA GLU A 39 -8.49 -4.80 -12.97
C GLU A 39 -8.29 -6.06 -12.12
N VAL A 40 -9.21 -7.03 -12.19
CA VAL A 40 -9.11 -8.27 -11.43
C VAL A 40 -7.85 -9.03 -11.82
N LYS A 41 -7.52 -9.11 -13.12
CA LYS A 41 -6.30 -9.78 -13.60
C LYS A 41 -5.03 -9.09 -13.07
N ALA A 42 -5.00 -7.76 -13.06
CA ALA A 42 -3.89 -6.98 -12.50
C ALA A 42 -3.73 -7.24 -10.98
N ILE A 43 -4.83 -7.26 -10.22
CA ILE A 43 -4.83 -7.54 -8.78
C ILE A 43 -4.36 -8.97 -8.50
N MET A 44 -4.82 -9.95 -9.27
CA MET A 44 -4.40 -11.34 -9.11
C MET A 44 -2.91 -11.54 -9.43
N GLY A 45 -2.36 -10.71 -10.33
CA GLY A 45 -0.94 -10.69 -10.70
C GLY A 45 0.01 -10.02 -9.70
N ILE A 46 -0.49 -9.46 -8.58
CA ILE A 46 0.36 -8.82 -7.58
C ILE A 46 1.38 -9.81 -7.02
N VAL A 47 2.65 -9.44 -7.03
CA VAL A 47 3.72 -10.20 -6.40
C VAL A 47 3.88 -9.74 -4.96
N ILE A 48 3.96 -10.69 -4.03
CA ILE A 48 4.07 -10.41 -2.58
C ILE A 48 5.25 -9.47 -2.29
N ASN A 49 6.39 -9.69 -2.96
CA ASN A 49 7.58 -8.87 -2.80
C ASN A 49 7.37 -7.39 -3.18
N ASP A 50 6.61 -7.13 -4.25
CA ASP A 50 6.34 -5.77 -4.71
C ASP A 50 5.44 -5.01 -3.73
N TYR A 51 4.46 -5.71 -3.14
CA TYR A 51 3.65 -5.17 -2.06
C TYR A 51 4.51 -4.81 -0.83
N PHE A 52 5.41 -5.69 -0.40
CA PHE A 52 6.27 -5.40 0.77
C PHE A 52 7.27 -4.28 0.51
N ASN A 53 7.80 -4.16 -0.70
CA ASN A 53 8.62 -3.00 -1.09
C ASN A 53 7.82 -1.70 -0.96
N PHE A 54 6.59 -1.68 -1.48
CA PHE A 54 5.71 -0.52 -1.32
C PHE A 54 5.39 -0.23 0.15
N ALA A 55 5.01 -1.23 0.93
CA ALA A 55 4.67 -1.06 2.35
C ALA A 55 5.86 -0.56 3.16
N SER A 56 7.07 -1.01 2.84
CA SER A 56 8.31 -0.56 3.49
C SER A 56 8.65 0.89 3.12
N LEU A 57 8.41 1.30 1.88
CA LEU A 57 8.55 2.69 1.45
C LEU A 57 7.51 3.59 2.11
N GLU A 58 6.25 3.16 2.18
CA GLU A 58 5.20 3.92 2.86
C GLU A 58 5.46 4.07 4.36
N ALA A 59 5.92 3.02 5.04
CA ALA A 59 6.28 3.11 6.46
C ALA A 59 7.41 4.14 6.70
N GLN A 60 8.38 4.22 5.78
CA GLN A 60 9.44 5.23 5.86
C GLN A 60 8.92 6.64 5.59
N VAL A 61 8.12 6.84 4.54
CA VAL A 61 7.54 8.14 4.19
C VAL A 61 6.60 8.64 5.29
N TYR A 62 5.69 7.79 5.78
CA TYR A 62 4.77 8.12 6.87
C TYR A 62 5.51 8.45 8.17
N ASN A 63 6.58 7.73 8.49
CA ASN A 63 7.41 8.03 9.65
C ASN A 63 8.08 9.41 9.52
N VAL A 64 8.55 9.79 8.34
CA VAL A 64 9.11 11.13 8.09
C VAL A 64 8.04 12.21 8.20
N SER A 65 6.87 12.02 7.57
CA SER A 65 5.76 12.98 7.65
C SER A 65 5.25 13.19 9.07
N SER A 66 5.17 12.13 9.87
CA SER A 66 4.77 12.22 11.29
C SER A 66 5.80 12.96 12.14
N LEU A 67 7.10 12.85 11.82
CA LEU A 67 8.16 13.59 12.52
C LEU A 67 8.12 15.08 12.16
N ASP A 68 7.95 15.40 10.86
CA ASP A 68 7.80 16.78 10.39
C ASP A 68 6.56 17.45 11.01
N GLU A 69 5.43 16.73 11.12
CA GLU A 69 4.22 17.24 11.78
C GLU A 69 4.39 17.41 13.29
N MET A 70 5.18 16.57 13.96
CA MET A 70 5.50 16.74 15.38
C MET A 70 6.43 17.94 15.62
N GLU A 71 7.45 18.13 14.78
CA GLU A 71 8.40 19.25 14.87
C GLU A 71 7.71 20.59 14.55
N LEU A 72 6.84 20.65 13.54
CA LEU A 72 6.09 21.86 13.21
C LEU A 72 5.10 22.27 14.31
N ASN A 73 4.47 21.31 14.99
CA ASN A 73 3.56 21.61 16.10
C ASN A 73 4.31 22.08 17.36
N ASP A 74 5.54 21.59 17.60
CA ASP A 74 6.40 22.06 18.70
C ASP A 74 6.92 23.49 18.43
N ILE A 75 7.23 23.82 17.18
CA ILE A 75 7.67 25.16 16.76
C ILE A 75 6.50 26.17 16.70
N LEU A 76 5.29 25.74 16.35
CA LEU A 76 4.10 26.59 16.28
C LEU A 76 3.36 26.77 17.62
N GLY A 77 3.88 26.19 18.70
CA GLY A 77 3.59 26.54 20.09
C GLY A 77 2.16 27.02 20.38
N LYS A 78 1.29 26.06 20.73
CA LYS A 78 0.23 26.34 21.70
C LYS A 78 0.66 25.87 23.07
#